data_AF-A0A8H3WKF2-F1
#
_entry.id   AF-A0A8H3WKF2-F1
#
_cell.length_a   1.000
_cell.length_b   1.000
_cell.length_c   1.000
_cell.angle_alpha   90.00
_cell.angle_beta   90.00
_cell.angle_gamma   90.00
#
_symmetry.space_group_name_H-M   'P 1'
#
loop_
_entity.id
_entity.type
_entity.pdbx_description
1 polymer ?
#
loop_
_entity_poly.entity_id
_entity_poly.type
_entity_poly.pdbx_seq_one_letter_code
_entity_poly.pdbx_strand_id
1 'polypeptide(L)'
;MPAKRTASAMADATKSKKRKDEKKWYAVKVGLRPGVYETWDECSENTNHQRGAVYKSFTSKEDAEAFVAGKKIPNRGGKAEPIKYYAVARGNFTGIFHDWDKASKAIYQSTKPKYKKFDTLGEAVRFIKEWGDEDTIDKVQALVDGDSEFESEVEEHDELEPGLAHIYTDGSCLGNGKDNATAGVGVFFGENDPRNVSERLEGKQTNQRAELTGVLRALEKTPATQGAQILTDSRYSINCVQKWAPIWQGKGWKTSVLNNDVANKDLVQAIMNKIAEREAKGTRTVFTWVKGHSVTDGNVKADKLARGVAEEAVKALAVAGAYHTPSTRVQKYAKQQADTAAPEAKPSKTRKKLKTERQQTPELDLKFDKEETPDLDDYSSMP
;
A
#
# COMPACT_ATOMS: atom_id res chain seq x y z
N MET A 1 -46.96 33.46 -49.72
CA MET A 1 -45.54 33.73 -50.02
C MET A 1 -44.70 32.76 -49.17
N PRO A 2 -43.95 31.82 -49.76
CA PRO A 2 -43.17 30.84 -49.01
C PRO A 2 -41.78 31.41 -48.68
N ALA A 3 -41.24 31.13 -47.50
CA ALA A 3 -39.82 31.31 -47.22
C ALA A 3 -39.20 29.97 -46.82
N LYS A 4 -38.61 29.31 -47.81
CA LYS A 4 -37.72 28.16 -47.65
C LYS A 4 -36.33 28.64 -47.25
N ARG A 5 -35.69 27.81 -46.41
CA ARG A 5 -34.27 27.79 -46.03
C ARG A 5 -33.32 28.06 -47.21
N THR A 6 -32.23 28.76 -46.93
CA THR A 6 -30.89 28.46 -47.48
C THR A 6 -29.85 28.72 -46.40
N ALA A 7 -29.01 27.71 -46.16
CA ALA A 7 -27.74 27.82 -45.46
C ALA A 7 -26.65 28.26 -46.45
N SER A 8 -25.63 28.97 -45.99
CA SER A 8 -24.21 28.63 -46.23
C SER A 8 -23.26 29.79 -45.91
N ALA A 9 -22.13 29.41 -45.30
CA ALA A 9 -20.80 30.01 -45.37
C ALA A 9 -20.57 31.42 -44.79
N MET A 10 -19.95 31.46 -43.60
CA MET A 10 -18.87 32.41 -43.37
C MET A 10 -17.58 31.65 -43.07
N ALA A 11 -16.62 31.86 -43.97
CA ALA A 11 -15.31 31.28 -43.99
C ALA A 11 -14.35 31.98 -43.01
N ASP A 12 -13.43 31.16 -42.56
CA ASP A 12 -12.17 31.40 -41.86
C ASP A 12 -11.42 32.68 -42.24
N ALA A 13 -10.94 33.41 -41.22
CA ALA A 13 -9.80 34.31 -41.33
C ALA A 13 -9.21 34.62 -39.93
N THR A 14 -8.56 33.65 -39.28
CA THR A 14 -7.62 33.98 -38.19
C THR A 14 -6.19 34.08 -38.70
N LYS A 15 -5.77 35.33 -38.99
CA LYS A 15 -4.38 35.69 -39.34
C LYS A 15 -3.42 35.24 -38.22
N SER A 16 -2.52 34.29 -38.53
CA SER A 16 -1.40 33.96 -37.67
C SER A 16 -0.42 35.14 -37.59
N LYS A 17 -0.25 35.74 -36.40
CA LYS A 17 0.87 36.67 -36.15
C LYS A 17 2.19 35.91 -36.25
N LYS A 18 3.01 36.26 -37.25
CA LYS A 18 4.40 35.80 -37.41
C LYS A 18 5.19 36.11 -36.12
N ARG A 19 5.71 35.09 -35.45
CA ARG A 19 6.59 35.24 -34.27
C ARG A 19 7.94 35.81 -34.73
N LYS A 20 8.48 36.75 -33.97
CA LYS A 20 9.81 37.35 -34.17
C LYS A 20 10.86 36.25 -34.01
N ASP A 21 11.74 36.05 -35.00
CA ASP A 21 12.77 35.02 -34.98
C ASP A 21 13.76 35.26 -33.83
N GLU A 22 13.64 34.44 -32.78
CA GLU A 22 14.57 34.42 -31.65
C GLU A 22 15.82 33.64 -32.06
N LYS A 23 17.02 34.21 -31.89
CA LYS A 23 18.28 33.58 -32.30
C LYS A 23 18.47 32.25 -31.55
N LYS A 24 18.62 31.15 -32.29
CA LYS A 24 18.81 29.80 -31.75
C LYS A 24 20.23 29.30 -32.02
N TRP A 25 20.74 28.51 -31.09
CA TRP A 25 22.01 27.79 -31.19
C TRP A 25 21.70 26.29 -31.27
N TYR A 26 22.38 25.56 -32.15
CA TYR A 26 22.15 24.13 -32.34
C TYR A 26 23.38 23.35 -31.88
N ALA A 27 23.21 22.41 -30.97
CA ALA A 27 24.31 21.64 -30.39
C ALA A 27 24.22 20.18 -30.82
N VAL A 28 25.33 19.63 -31.31
CA VAL A 28 25.49 18.21 -31.65
C VAL A 28 26.44 17.58 -30.63
N LYS A 29 25.92 16.69 -29.80
CA LYS A 29 26.69 15.93 -28.79
C LYS A 29 27.24 14.63 -29.38
N VAL A 30 26.46 13.96 -30.22
CA VAL A 30 26.86 12.76 -30.96
C VAL A 30 26.48 13.00 -32.41
N GLY A 31 27.45 12.97 -33.31
CA GLY A 31 27.29 13.31 -34.73
C GLY A 31 28.65 13.33 -35.43
N LEU A 32 28.65 13.66 -36.72
CA LEU A 32 29.85 13.64 -37.56
C LEU A 32 30.94 14.58 -37.02
N ARG A 33 30.51 15.74 -36.54
CA ARG A 33 31.33 16.70 -35.81
C ARG A 33 30.52 17.19 -34.62
N PRO A 34 30.85 16.76 -33.38
CA PRO A 34 30.25 17.33 -32.19
C PRO A 34 30.65 18.80 -32.04
N GLY A 35 29.70 19.67 -31.72
CA GLY A 35 29.92 21.10 -31.70
C GLY A 35 28.64 21.92 -31.60
N VAL A 36 28.80 23.25 -31.57
CA VAL A 36 27.70 24.22 -31.53
C VAL A 36 27.69 25.00 -32.84
N TYR A 37 26.50 25.14 -33.42
CA TYR A 37 26.25 25.72 -34.73
C TYR A 37 25.26 26.88 -34.61
N GLU A 38 25.42 27.89 -35.47
CA GLU A 38 24.54 29.07 -35.50
C GLU A 38 23.30 28.86 -36.37
N THR A 39 23.34 27.87 -37.26
CA THR A 39 22.26 27.57 -38.20
C THR A 39 21.82 26.11 -38.08
N TRP A 40 20.56 25.86 -38.44
CA TRP A 40 20.03 24.50 -38.49
C TRP A 40 20.68 23.69 -39.61
N ASP A 41 20.99 24.32 -40.73
CA ASP A 41 21.58 23.65 -41.89
C ASP A 41 22.93 23.01 -41.55
N GLU A 42 23.80 23.74 -40.83
CA GLU A 42 25.07 23.21 -40.33
C GLU A 42 24.87 22.06 -39.32
N CYS A 43 23.88 22.16 -38.43
CA CYS A 43 23.58 21.09 -37.46
C CYS A 43 23.05 19.82 -38.17
N SER A 44 22.20 20.01 -39.17
CA SER A 44 21.55 18.96 -39.96
C SER A 44 22.55 18.17 -40.79
N GLU A 45 23.52 18.85 -41.43
CA GLU A 45 24.64 18.21 -42.14
C GLU A 45 25.44 17.25 -41.25
N ASN A 46 25.60 17.60 -39.96
CA ASN A 46 26.37 16.84 -39.00
C ASN A 46 25.59 15.71 -38.30
N THR A 47 24.28 15.59 -38.57
CA THR A 47 23.39 14.64 -37.88
C THR A 47 22.64 13.70 -38.83
N ASN A 48 22.23 14.15 -40.02
CA ASN A 48 21.39 13.36 -40.95
C ASN A 48 22.03 12.07 -41.47
N HIS A 49 23.35 12.02 -41.55
CA HIS A 49 24.08 10.87 -42.12
C HIS A 49 24.57 9.87 -41.05
N GLN A 50 24.24 10.08 -39.77
CA GLN A 50 24.71 9.22 -38.67
C GLN A 50 23.56 8.64 -37.84
N ARG A 51 23.48 7.31 -37.82
CA ARG A 51 22.59 6.58 -36.92
C ARG A 51 23.02 6.82 -35.47
N GLY A 52 22.09 7.30 -34.63
CA GLY A 52 22.35 7.56 -33.21
C GLY A 52 22.88 8.97 -32.90
N ALA A 53 22.72 9.93 -33.82
CA ALA A 53 23.06 11.32 -33.56
C ALA A 53 22.21 11.90 -32.40
N VAL A 54 22.84 12.68 -31.51
CA VAL A 54 22.21 13.34 -30.36
C VAL A 54 22.45 14.84 -30.50
N TYR A 55 21.37 15.59 -30.72
CA TYR A 55 21.43 17.04 -30.89
C TYR A 55 20.24 17.74 -30.23
N LYS A 56 20.38 19.02 -29.88
CA LYS A 56 19.32 19.87 -29.29
C LYS A 56 19.54 21.34 -29.65
N SER A 57 18.47 22.14 -29.69
CA SER A 57 18.56 23.59 -29.87
C SER A 57 18.44 24.34 -28.53
N PHE A 58 19.16 25.44 -28.39
CA PHE A 58 19.22 26.28 -27.19
C PHE A 58 19.04 27.75 -27.56
N THR A 59 18.56 28.54 -26.60
CA THR A 59 18.49 30.01 -26.71
C THR A 59 19.77 30.70 -26.23
N SER A 60 20.63 29.98 -25.49
CA SER A 60 21.95 30.43 -25.04
C SER A 60 23.06 29.59 -25.68
N LYS A 61 24.13 30.26 -26.12
CA LYS A 61 25.34 29.61 -26.63
C LYS A 61 26.05 28.80 -25.55
N GLU A 62 26.12 29.32 -24.33
CA GLU A 62 26.76 28.67 -23.18
C GLU A 62 26.07 27.34 -22.84
N ASP A 63 24.74 27.30 -22.92
CA ASP A 63 23.96 26.08 -22.69
C ASP A 63 24.18 25.04 -23.80
N ALA A 64 24.28 25.50 -25.05
CA ALA A 64 24.63 24.64 -26.18
C ALA A 64 26.03 24.02 -25.99
N GLU A 65 27.01 24.80 -25.54
CA GLU A 65 28.37 24.32 -25.25
C GLU A 65 28.38 23.33 -24.07
N ALA A 66 27.62 23.61 -23.01
CA ALA A 66 27.46 22.72 -21.88
C ALA A 66 26.81 21.37 -22.28
N PHE A 67 25.84 21.39 -23.20
CA PHE A 67 25.24 20.16 -23.76
C PHE A 67 26.27 19.28 -24.48
N VAL A 68 27.09 19.89 -25.35
CA VAL A 68 28.17 19.18 -26.07
C VAL A 68 29.20 18.62 -25.08
N ALA A 69 29.56 19.39 -24.04
CA ALA A 69 30.47 18.98 -22.99
C ALA A 69 29.90 17.94 -22.00
N GLY A 70 28.62 17.54 -22.15
CA GLY A 70 27.95 16.58 -21.27
C GLY A 70 27.67 17.12 -19.86
N LYS A 71 27.76 18.44 -19.65
CA LYS A 71 27.50 19.09 -18.37
C LYS A 71 25.99 19.28 -18.16
N LYS A 72 25.55 19.27 -16.90
CA LYS A 72 24.14 19.53 -16.53
C LYS A 72 23.85 21.02 -16.70
N ILE A 73 22.93 21.35 -17.60
CA ILE A 73 22.54 22.74 -17.87
C ILE A 73 21.53 23.18 -16.81
N PRO A 74 21.79 24.27 -16.06
CA PRO A 74 20.82 24.81 -15.12
C PRO A 74 19.62 25.39 -15.90
N ASN A 75 18.40 25.02 -15.52
CA ASN A 75 17.20 25.50 -16.19
C ASN A 75 16.99 27.00 -15.91
N ARG A 76 17.48 27.88 -16.79
CA ARG A 76 17.46 29.34 -16.59
C ARG A 76 16.48 30.11 -17.48
N GLY A 77 15.61 29.44 -18.24
CA GLY A 77 14.68 30.17 -19.12
C GLY A 77 13.67 29.35 -19.94
N GLY A 78 13.58 28.03 -19.75
CA GLY A 78 12.49 27.25 -20.34
C GLY A 78 11.29 27.28 -19.40
N LYS A 79 10.07 27.47 -19.93
CA LYS A 79 8.87 26.97 -19.24
C LYS A 79 9.21 25.57 -18.73
N ALA A 80 9.07 25.29 -17.43
CA ALA A 80 9.34 23.98 -16.87
C ALA A 80 8.75 22.93 -17.81
N GLU A 81 9.59 22.00 -18.31
CA GLU A 81 9.04 20.92 -19.14
C GLU A 81 7.91 20.27 -18.33
N PRO A 82 6.73 20.04 -18.94
CA PRO A 82 5.58 19.58 -18.19
C PRO A 82 5.96 18.30 -17.46
N ILE A 83 5.81 18.32 -16.13
CA ILE A 83 6.14 17.18 -15.25
C ILE A 83 5.42 15.95 -15.83
N LYS A 84 6.21 14.95 -16.23
CA LYS A 84 5.68 13.66 -16.68
C LYS A 84 5.52 12.74 -15.48
N TYR A 85 4.44 11.97 -15.48
CA TYR A 85 4.15 11.00 -14.44
C TYR A 85 4.28 9.59 -15.00
N TYR A 86 5.26 8.84 -14.52
CA TYR A 86 5.49 7.45 -14.90
C TYR A 86 4.89 6.56 -13.81
N ALA A 87 3.72 5.98 -14.09
CA ALA A 87 3.05 5.07 -13.17
C ALA A 87 3.53 3.64 -13.42
N VAL A 88 4.04 2.97 -12.38
CA VAL A 88 4.43 1.56 -12.39
C VAL A 88 3.51 0.81 -11.43
N ALA A 89 2.51 0.13 -11.99
CA ALA A 89 1.52 -0.66 -11.27
C ALA A 89 2.03 -2.06 -10.91
N ARG A 90 2.92 -2.64 -11.72
CA ARG A 90 3.64 -3.90 -11.42
C ARG A 90 5.08 -3.80 -11.89
N GLY A 91 6.01 -4.22 -11.03
CA GLY A 91 7.45 -4.17 -11.25
C GLY A 91 8.20 -4.67 -10.02
N ASN A 92 9.52 -4.47 -9.98
CA ASN A 92 10.35 -4.75 -8.79
C ASN A 92 10.02 -3.78 -7.64
N PHE A 93 9.64 -2.56 -7.99
CA PHE A 93 9.05 -1.58 -7.10
C PHE A 93 8.00 -0.78 -7.88
N THR A 94 7.01 -0.26 -7.18
CA THR A 94 5.77 0.28 -7.77
C THR A 94 5.48 1.68 -7.24
N GLY A 95 4.66 2.45 -7.96
CA GLY A 95 4.32 3.84 -7.61
C GLY A 95 4.32 4.79 -8.81
N ILE A 96 4.33 6.09 -8.53
CA ILE A 96 4.37 7.15 -9.55
C ILE A 96 5.71 7.89 -9.44
N PHE A 97 6.42 7.99 -10.56
CA PHE A 97 7.72 8.65 -10.63
C PHE A 97 7.65 9.88 -11.55
N HIS A 98 8.45 10.89 -11.24
CA HIS A 98 8.64 12.06 -12.11
C HIS A 98 9.84 11.92 -13.07
N ASP A 99 10.58 10.82 -12.95
CA ASP A 99 11.82 10.56 -13.66
C ASP A 99 11.80 9.16 -14.29
N TRP A 100 12.12 9.10 -15.58
CA TRP A 100 12.20 7.84 -16.31
C TRP A 100 13.36 6.95 -15.84
N ASP A 101 14.47 7.52 -15.36
CA ASP A 101 15.60 6.74 -14.85
C ASP A 101 15.22 5.98 -13.58
N LYS A 102 14.33 6.54 -12.76
CA LYS A 102 13.74 5.84 -11.61
C LYS A 102 12.70 4.81 -12.05
N ALA A 103 11.78 5.20 -12.93
CA ALA A 103 10.72 4.31 -13.41
C ALA A 103 11.26 3.11 -14.19
N SER A 104 12.32 3.28 -14.98
CA SER A 104 12.96 2.21 -15.75
C SER A 104 13.60 1.15 -14.85
N LYS A 105 14.28 1.56 -13.76
CA LYS A 105 14.79 0.66 -12.73
C LYS A 105 13.67 -0.15 -12.06
N ALA A 106 12.48 0.45 -11.93
CA ALA A 106 11.30 -0.18 -11.34
C ALA A 106 10.80 -1.38 -12.15
N ILE A 107 10.96 -1.33 -13.47
CA ILE A 107 10.45 -2.34 -14.40
C ILE A 107 11.54 -3.26 -14.96
N TYR A 108 12.81 -2.87 -14.86
CA TYR A 108 13.93 -3.59 -15.43
C TYR A 108 14.01 -5.03 -14.91
N GLN A 109 14.04 -6.01 -15.81
CA GLN A 109 14.06 -7.46 -15.52
C GLN A 109 12.87 -8.00 -14.71
N SER A 110 11.85 -7.18 -14.42
CA SER A 110 10.65 -7.66 -13.74
C SER A 110 9.81 -8.54 -14.66
N THR A 111 9.09 -9.51 -14.09
CA THR A 111 8.20 -10.39 -14.84
C THR A 111 6.87 -9.69 -15.12
N LYS A 112 6.56 -9.45 -16.41
CA LYS A 112 5.32 -8.81 -16.87
C LYS A 112 5.01 -7.47 -16.17
N PRO A 113 5.91 -6.47 -16.25
CA PRO A 113 5.65 -5.16 -15.67
C PRO A 113 4.42 -4.52 -16.29
N LYS A 114 3.70 -3.75 -15.48
CA LYS A 114 2.55 -2.97 -15.91
C LYS A 114 2.82 -1.52 -15.56
N TYR A 115 3.07 -0.71 -16.58
CA TYR A 115 3.45 0.70 -16.39
C TYR A 115 2.97 1.55 -17.57
N LYS A 116 2.81 2.86 -17.34
CA LYS A 116 2.41 3.83 -18.36
C LYS A 116 2.83 5.24 -17.97
N LYS A 117 3.08 6.09 -18.97
CA LYS A 117 3.36 7.52 -18.79
C LYS A 117 2.08 8.34 -18.95
N PHE A 118 1.97 9.42 -18.16
CA PHE A 118 0.83 10.32 -18.12
C PHE A 118 1.28 11.77 -18.04
N ASP A 119 0.41 12.67 -18.48
CA ASP A 119 0.64 14.12 -18.44
C ASP A 119 0.12 14.75 -17.14
N THR A 120 -0.76 14.05 -16.41
CA THR A 120 -1.32 14.50 -15.15
C THR A 120 -1.14 13.45 -14.04
N LEU A 121 -0.99 13.91 -12.80
CA LEU A 121 -0.94 13.02 -11.63
C LEU A 121 -2.23 12.21 -11.50
N GLY A 122 -3.40 12.82 -11.73
CA GLY A 122 -4.70 12.17 -11.61
C GLY A 122 -4.85 10.97 -12.56
N GLU A 123 -4.38 11.07 -13.80
CA GLU A 123 -4.40 9.93 -14.73
C GLU A 123 -3.43 8.82 -14.32
N ALA A 124 -2.23 9.19 -13.84
CA ALA A 124 -1.27 8.23 -13.31
C ALA A 124 -1.82 7.47 -12.10
N VAL A 125 -2.48 8.17 -11.17
CA VAL A 125 -3.15 7.57 -10.01
C VAL A 125 -4.26 6.62 -10.45
N ARG A 126 -5.11 7.02 -11.40
CA ARG A 126 -6.19 6.15 -11.91
C ARG A 126 -5.63 4.86 -12.50
N PHE A 127 -4.53 4.95 -13.23
CA PHE A 127 -3.86 3.77 -13.76
C PHE A 127 -3.35 2.82 -12.66
N ILE A 128 -2.76 3.37 -11.59
CA ILE A 128 -2.35 2.57 -10.43
C ILE A 128 -3.57 1.95 -9.75
N LYS A 129 -4.68 2.68 -9.56
CA LYS A 129 -5.91 2.13 -8.97
C LYS A 129 -6.51 0.99 -9.77
N GLU A 130 -6.39 1.02 -11.09
CA GLU A 130 -6.94 0.00 -11.98
C GLU A 130 -6.05 -1.25 -12.06
N TRP A 131 -4.73 -1.08 -12.04
CA TRP A 131 -3.78 -2.16 -12.39
C TRP A 131 -2.79 -2.55 -11.29
N GLY A 132 -2.65 -1.70 -10.28
CA GLY A 132 -1.75 -1.88 -9.15
C GLY A 132 -2.25 -2.92 -8.18
N ASP A 133 -1.34 -3.51 -7.43
CA ASP A 133 -1.72 -4.19 -6.19
C ASP A 133 -2.16 -3.16 -5.13
N GLU A 134 -2.89 -3.63 -4.13
CA GLU A 134 -3.49 -2.74 -3.14
C GLU A 134 -2.44 -2.04 -2.25
N ASP A 135 -1.24 -2.61 -2.07
CA ASP A 135 -0.12 -1.92 -1.41
C ASP A 135 0.39 -0.72 -2.22
N THR A 136 0.50 -0.88 -3.54
CA THR A 136 0.82 0.22 -4.46
C THR A 136 -0.28 1.28 -4.45
N ILE A 137 -1.54 0.84 -4.40
CA ILE A 137 -2.69 1.73 -4.31
C ILE A 137 -2.63 2.52 -3.01
N ASP A 138 -2.35 1.91 -1.86
CA ASP A 138 -2.21 2.60 -0.57
C ASP A 138 -1.07 3.62 -0.58
N LYS A 139 0.09 3.27 -1.17
CA LYS A 139 1.23 4.20 -1.35
C LYS A 139 0.86 5.42 -2.19
N VAL A 140 0.16 5.18 -3.30
CA VAL A 140 -0.28 6.26 -4.20
C VAL A 140 -1.47 7.03 -3.62
N GLN A 141 -2.31 6.38 -2.82
CA GLN A 141 -3.41 7.03 -2.12
C GLN A 141 -2.85 8.02 -1.09
N ALA A 142 -1.76 7.70 -0.39
CA ALA A 142 -1.06 8.67 0.46
C ALA A 142 -0.58 9.91 -0.32
N LEU A 143 -0.10 9.75 -1.56
CA LEU A 143 0.27 10.88 -2.43
C LEU A 143 -0.93 11.71 -2.88
N VAL A 144 -2.07 11.05 -3.14
CA VAL A 144 -3.34 11.68 -3.56
C VAL A 144 -3.96 12.46 -2.41
N ASP A 145 -3.99 11.84 -1.24
CA ASP A 145 -4.42 12.42 0.01
C ASP A 145 -3.54 13.64 0.32
N GLY A 146 -2.22 13.51 0.10
CA GLY A 146 -1.22 14.49 0.50
C GLY A 146 -0.94 15.68 -0.42
N ASP A 147 -1.71 15.85 -1.49
CA ASP A 147 -1.74 17.00 -2.42
C ASP A 147 -0.37 17.57 -2.85
N SER A 148 -0.02 17.33 -4.12
CA SER A 148 1.33 17.30 -4.71
C SER A 148 2.23 18.55 -4.68
N GLU A 149 2.03 19.51 -3.77
CA GLU A 149 2.82 20.74 -3.66
C GLU A 149 3.11 21.16 -2.21
N PHE A 150 3.50 20.23 -1.33
CA PHE A 150 4.26 20.62 -0.13
C PHE A 150 4.96 19.42 0.50
N GLU A 151 5.95 18.87 -0.20
CA GLU A 151 6.90 17.95 0.42
C GLU A 151 7.89 18.79 1.24
N SER A 152 7.42 19.43 2.33
CA SER A 152 8.34 19.98 3.31
C SER A 152 8.99 18.83 4.06
N GLU A 153 10.31 18.91 4.18
CA GLU A 153 11.14 18.02 4.98
C GLU A 153 10.47 17.90 6.36
N VAL A 154 10.04 16.68 6.71
CA VAL A 154 9.73 16.39 8.11
C VAL A 154 11.10 16.43 8.78
N GLU A 155 11.40 17.53 9.48
CA GLU A 155 12.69 17.69 10.15
C GLU A 155 12.91 16.48 11.07
N GLU A 156 14.06 15.82 10.91
CA GLU A 156 14.51 14.73 11.76
C GLU A 156 14.81 15.30 13.14
N HIS A 157 13.79 15.35 13.99
CA HIS A 157 13.94 15.66 15.41
C HIS A 157 13.97 14.33 16.15
N ASP A 158 15.11 13.93 16.68
CA ASP A 158 15.20 12.77 17.59
C ASP A 158 15.12 13.22 19.08
N GLU A 159 14.83 14.50 19.33
CA GLU A 159 14.84 15.05 20.68
C GLU A 159 13.51 14.82 21.41
N LEU A 160 13.61 14.16 22.56
CA LEU A 160 12.53 13.98 23.51
C LEU A 160 12.29 15.30 24.27
N GLU A 161 11.12 15.91 24.10
CA GLU A 161 10.80 17.16 24.75
C GLU A 161 10.53 16.96 26.26
N PRO A 162 11.27 17.64 27.15
CA PRO A 162 11.03 17.56 28.58
C PRO A 162 9.60 17.99 28.94
N GLY A 163 8.95 17.25 29.84
CA GLY A 163 7.61 17.58 30.33
C GLY A 163 6.45 17.08 29.46
N LEU A 164 6.73 16.42 28.33
CA LEU A 164 5.74 15.66 27.57
C LEU A 164 5.82 14.16 27.89
N ALA A 165 4.69 13.47 27.80
CA ALA A 165 4.68 12.01 27.75
C ALA A 165 5.25 11.53 26.41
N HIS A 166 6.35 10.78 26.43
CA HIS A 166 6.95 10.19 25.24
C HIS A 166 6.30 8.85 24.94
N ILE A 167 5.63 8.75 23.80
CA ILE A 167 4.79 7.61 23.47
C ILE A 167 5.15 7.13 22.08
N TYR A 168 5.64 5.89 21.99
CA TYR A 168 6.00 5.28 20.72
C TYR A 168 4.79 4.56 20.14
N THR A 169 4.53 4.74 18.86
CA THR A 169 3.40 4.10 18.16
C THR A 169 3.87 3.47 16.87
N ASP A 170 3.39 2.27 16.59
CA ASP A 170 3.65 1.57 15.33
C ASP A 170 2.41 0.78 14.87
N GLY A 171 2.34 0.53 13.57
CA GLY A 171 1.32 -0.27 12.92
C GLY A 171 1.95 -1.31 11.99
N SER A 172 1.57 -2.57 12.16
CA SER A 172 2.09 -3.65 11.30
C SER A 172 0.97 -4.36 10.57
N CYS A 173 1.10 -4.53 9.26
CA CYS A 173 0.18 -5.32 8.44
C CYS A 173 0.90 -6.44 7.68
N LEU A 174 0.65 -7.69 8.08
CA LEU A 174 1.13 -8.87 7.37
C LEU A 174 0.25 -9.14 6.15
N GLY A 175 0.88 -9.20 4.98
CA GLY A 175 0.15 -9.39 3.72
C GLY A 175 -0.64 -8.15 3.32
N ASN A 176 -0.17 -6.94 3.62
CA ASN A 176 -0.83 -5.69 3.24
C ASN A 176 -1.27 -5.70 1.77
N GLY A 177 -2.52 -5.31 1.53
CA GLY A 177 -3.12 -5.32 0.19
C GLY A 177 -3.49 -6.70 -0.36
N LYS A 178 -3.64 -7.72 0.49
CA LYS A 178 -4.13 -9.06 0.12
C LYS A 178 -5.39 -9.40 0.93
N ASP A 179 -6.21 -10.32 0.42
CA ASP A 179 -7.47 -10.73 1.06
C ASP A 179 -7.28 -11.30 2.48
N ASN A 180 -6.12 -11.88 2.76
CA ASN A 180 -5.76 -12.43 4.08
C ASN A 180 -4.90 -11.48 4.91
N ALA A 181 -4.86 -10.20 4.56
CA ALA A 181 -4.14 -9.18 5.31
C ALA A 181 -4.58 -9.19 6.77
N THR A 182 -3.61 -9.09 7.67
CA THR A 182 -3.85 -9.04 9.10
C THR A 182 -2.96 -7.98 9.71
N ALA A 183 -3.58 -7.05 10.43
CA ALA A 183 -2.88 -5.90 10.98
C ALA A 183 -2.98 -5.84 12.51
N GLY A 184 -1.92 -5.37 13.14
CA GLY A 184 -1.81 -5.13 14.58
C GLY A 184 -1.36 -3.71 14.88
N VAL A 185 -1.76 -3.22 16.05
CA VAL A 185 -1.52 -1.87 16.55
C VAL A 185 -0.67 -1.98 17.81
N GLY A 186 0.45 -1.24 17.83
CA GLY A 186 1.38 -1.18 18.95
C GLY A 186 1.49 0.22 19.52
N VAL A 187 1.36 0.35 20.85
CA VAL A 187 1.65 1.60 21.57
C VAL A 187 2.49 1.28 22.79
N PHE A 188 3.62 1.96 22.94
CA PHE A 188 4.55 1.77 24.03
C PHE A 188 4.78 3.07 24.80
N PHE A 189 4.36 3.08 26.07
CA PHE A 189 4.56 4.14 27.05
C PHE A 189 5.80 3.92 27.92
N GLY A 190 6.26 2.67 28.04
CA GLY A 190 7.37 2.28 28.91
C GLY A 190 7.25 0.83 29.36
N GLU A 191 8.31 0.31 30.00
CA GLU A 191 8.30 -1.09 30.43
C GLU A 191 7.28 -1.35 31.53
N ASN A 192 6.48 -2.40 31.33
CA ASN A 192 5.38 -2.79 32.20
C ASN A 192 4.32 -1.70 32.43
N ASP A 193 4.26 -0.66 31.58
CA ASP A 193 3.23 0.36 31.69
C ASP A 193 1.86 -0.23 31.30
N PRO A 194 0.83 -0.14 32.16
CA PRO A 194 -0.49 -0.72 31.88
C PRO A 194 -1.23 -0.03 30.73
N ARG A 195 -0.72 1.11 30.22
CA ARG A 195 -1.25 1.82 29.06
C ARG A 195 -0.71 1.29 27.74
N ASN A 196 0.31 0.42 27.75
CA ASN A 196 0.81 -0.22 26.53
C ASN A 196 -0.33 -0.93 25.80
N VAL A 197 -0.36 -0.80 24.48
CA VAL A 197 -1.40 -1.38 23.62
C VAL A 197 -0.77 -2.38 22.66
N SER A 198 -1.39 -3.54 22.56
CA SER A 198 -1.05 -4.61 21.64
C SER A 198 -2.37 -5.24 21.23
N GLU A 199 -2.99 -4.70 20.16
CA GLU A 199 -4.32 -5.14 19.72
C GLU A 199 -4.35 -5.40 18.22
N ARG A 200 -5.28 -6.25 17.78
CA ARG A 200 -5.54 -6.46 16.36
C ARG A 200 -6.30 -5.25 15.84
N LEU A 201 -5.94 -4.77 14.65
CA LEU A 201 -6.67 -3.68 14.01
C LEU A 201 -8.13 -4.09 13.78
N GLU A 202 -9.06 -3.22 14.17
CA GLU A 202 -10.48 -3.37 13.85
C GLU A 202 -10.79 -2.85 12.44
N GLY A 203 -11.70 -3.53 11.73
CA GLY A 203 -12.12 -3.14 10.39
C GLY A 203 -11.11 -3.49 9.29
N LYS A 204 -10.90 -2.59 8.33
CA LYS A 204 -10.04 -2.84 7.15
C LYS A 204 -8.59 -3.03 7.58
N GLN A 205 -8.01 -4.18 7.21
CA GLN A 205 -6.65 -4.58 7.58
C GLN A 205 -5.61 -3.93 6.64
N THR A 206 -5.18 -2.71 6.94
CA THR A 206 -4.09 -2.04 6.20
C THR A 206 -3.04 -1.48 7.13
N ASN A 207 -1.81 -1.32 6.63
CA ASN A 207 -0.73 -0.71 7.43
C ASN A 207 -1.11 0.71 7.86
N GLN A 208 -1.54 1.54 6.90
CA GLN A 208 -1.87 2.95 7.15
C GLN A 208 -2.95 3.15 8.22
N ARG A 209 -3.95 2.26 8.28
CA ARG A 209 -4.96 2.30 9.34
C ARG A 209 -4.38 1.89 10.68
N ALA A 210 -3.56 0.84 10.73
CA ALA A 210 -2.91 0.41 11.96
C ALA A 210 -2.05 1.54 12.57
N GLU A 211 -1.27 2.22 11.74
CA GLU A 211 -0.43 3.36 12.13
C GLU A 211 -1.26 4.49 12.74
N LEU A 212 -2.32 4.93 12.06
CA LEU A 212 -3.22 5.97 12.56
C LEU A 212 -3.96 5.52 13.82
N THR A 213 -4.37 4.26 13.92
CA THR A 213 -4.98 3.72 15.13
C THR A 213 -4.00 3.72 16.30
N GLY A 214 -2.71 3.44 16.06
CA GLY A 214 -1.66 3.57 17.09
C GLY A 214 -1.59 4.97 17.67
N VAL A 215 -1.55 5.99 16.80
CA VAL A 215 -1.61 7.40 17.21
C VAL A 215 -2.87 7.71 18.01
N LEU A 216 -4.05 7.26 17.54
CA LEU A 216 -5.31 7.50 18.23
C LEU A 216 -5.31 6.87 19.63
N ARG A 217 -4.85 5.62 19.75
CA ARG A 217 -4.77 4.90 21.04
C ARG A 217 -3.81 5.57 22.01
N ALA A 218 -2.66 6.03 21.54
CA ALA A 218 -1.73 6.81 22.35
C ALA A 218 -2.40 8.05 22.95
N LEU A 219 -3.17 8.80 22.15
CA LEU A 219 -3.86 9.99 22.61
C LEU A 219 -5.04 9.68 23.54
N GLU A 220 -5.77 8.58 23.32
CA GLU A 220 -6.86 8.12 24.19
C GLU A 220 -6.36 7.66 25.56
N LYS A 221 -5.21 6.98 25.60
CA LYS A 221 -4.60 6.46 26.83
C LYS A 221 -3.82 7.53 27.61
N THR A 222 -3.54 8.68 27.00
CA THR A 222 -2.87 9.81 27.64
C THR A 222 -3.90 10.85 28.12
N PRO A 223 -4.01 11.12 29.44
CA PRO A 223 -4.95 12.11 29.95
C PRO A 223 -4.79 13.46 29.24
N ALA A 224 -5.87 14.08 28.80
CA ALA A 224 -5.81 15.33 28.01
C ALA A 224 -5.26 16.54 28.79
N THR A 225 -4.99 16.42 30.09
CA THR A 225 -4.27 17.40 30.92
C THR A 225 -2.75 17.20 30.97
N GLN A 226 -2.23 16.19 30.27
CA GLN A 226 -0.81 15.89 30.17
C GLN A 226 -0.34 16.16 28.74
N GLY A 227 0.76 16.87 28.53
CA GLY A 227 1.31 17.03 27.18
C GLY A 227 1.80 15.69 26.61
N ALA A 228 1.69 15.48 25.30
CA ALA A 228 2.07 14.24 24.64
C ALA A 228 3.04 14.50 23.48
N GLN A 229 4.07 13.69 23.36
CA GLN A 229 4.94 13.59 22.19
C GLN A 229 4.77 12.21 21.60
N ILE A 230 4.20 12.15 20.39
CA ILE A 230 3.98 10.92 19.64
C ILE A 230 5.20 10.67 18.77
N LEU A 231 5.89 9.57 19.04
CA LEU A 231 7.05 9.08 18.29
C LEU A 231 6.59 7.96 17.37
N THR A 232 6.71 8.15 16.06
CA THR A 232 6.27 7.17 15.04
C THR A 232 7.17 7.24 13.82
N ASP A 233 7.41 6.11 13.18
CA ASP A 233 8.12 6.07 11.89
C ASP A 233 7.18 6.29 10.69
N SER A 234 5.87 6.37 10.93
CA SER A 234 4.86 6.66 9.92
C SER A 234 4.79 8.15 9.59
N ARG A 235 5.56 8.55 8.57
CA ARG A 235 5.42 9.88 7.94
C ARG A 235 3.99 10.12 7.43
N TYR A 236 3.28 9.06 7.03
CA TYR A 236 1.88 9.17 6.62
C TYR A 236 1.02 9.69 7.76
N SER A 237 1.10 9.09 8.94
CA SER A 237 0.34 9.52 10.12
C SER A 237 0.65 10.96 10.52
N ILE A 238 1.93 11.32 10.56
CA ILE A 238 2.37 12.68 10.88
C ILE A 238 1.80 13.69 9.87
N ASN A 239 1.94 13.42 8.57
CA ASN A 239 1.47 14.33 7.53
C ASN A 239 -0.07 14.44 7.51
N CYS A 240 -0.80 13.33 7.70
CA CYS A 240 -2.25 13.32 7.84
C CYS A 240 -2.73 14.35 8.87
N VAL A 241 -2.09 14.38 10.03
CA VAL A 241 -2.50 15.21 11.16
C VAL A 241 -1.99 16.65 11.02
N GLN A 242 -0.70 16.83 10.74
CA GLN A 242 -0.07 18.16 10.80
C GLN A 242 -0.26 18.98 9.52
N LYS A 243 -0.27 18.33 8.36
CA LYS A 243 -0.25 19.02 7.06
C LYS A 243 -1.59 18.94 6.35
N TRP A 244 -2.16 17.74 6.27
CA TRP A 244 -3.26 17.49 5.36
C TRP A 244 -4.64 17.72 5.99
N ALA A 245 -4.86 17.32 7.24
CA ALA A 245 -6.14 17.53 7.93
C ALA A 245 -6.61 19.00 7.91
N PRO A 246 -5.78 20.02 8.18
CA PRO A 246 -6.21 21.42 8.09
C PRO A 246 -6.70 21.82 6.69
N ILE A 247 -6.02 21.33 5.64
CA ILE A 247 -6.39 21.59 4.24
C ILE A 247 -7.70 20.86 3.89
N TRP A 248 -7.80 19.58 4.25
CA TRP A 248 -8.98 18.76 3.98
C TRP A 248 -10.21 19.30 4.70
N GLN A 249 -10.10 19.77 5.95
CA GLN A 249 -11.19 20.40 6.67
C GLN A 249 -11.75 21.61 5.91
N GLY A 250 -10.88 22.47 5.38
CA GLY A 250 -11.28 23.61 4.54
C GLY A 250 -11.91 23.21 3.20
N LYS A 251 -11.59 22.02 2.68
CA LYS A 251 -12.10 21.47 1.41
C LYS A 251 -13.25 20.47 1.57
N GLY A 252 -13.88 20.40 2.75
CA GLY A 252 -15.00 19.47 2.99
C GLY A 252 -14.60 18.00 2.99
N TRP A 253 -13.35 17.71 3.38
CA TRP A 253 -12.72 16.38 3.42
C TRP A 253 -12.62 15.68 2.06
N LYS A 254 -12.18 16.44 1.06
CA LYS A 254 -11.87 15.96 -0.29
C LYS A 254 -10.39 16.12 -0.62
N THR A 255 -9.82 15.13 -1.31
CA THR A 255 -8.45 15.17 -1.87
C THR A 255 -8.42 16.06 -3.11
N SER A 256 -7.42 16.91 -3.35
CA SER A 256 -7.50 17.79 -4.54
C SER A 256 -7.05 17.14 -5.84
N VAL A 257 -6.22 16.09 -5.79
CA VAL A 257 -5.77 15.38 -7.00
C VAL A 257 -6.93 14.72 -7.74
N LEU A 258 -7.85 14.06 -7.01
CA LEU A 258 -8.97 13.33 -7.61
C LEU A 258 -10.36 13.82 -7.19
N ASN A 259 -10.47 14.80 -6.30
CA ASN A 259 -11.73 15.24 -5.68
C ASN A 259 -12.55 14.11 -5.03
N ASN A 260 -11.84 13.08 -4.54
CA ASN A 260 -12.45 11.95 -3.83
C ASN A 260 -12.54 12.25 -2.33
N ASP A 261 -13.33 11.44 -1.61
CA ASP A 261 -13.26 11.39 -0.16
C ASP A 261 -11.86 10.99 0.31
N VAL A 262 -11.37 11.68 1.34
CA VAL A 262 -10.10 11.40 1.99
C VAL A 262 -10.12 10.01 2.61
N ALA A 263 -9.09 9.20 2.33
CA ALA A 263 -8.96 7.88 2.97
C ALA A 263 -8.68 8.03 4.47
N ASN A 264 -9.17 7.09 5.27
CA ASN A 264 -8.97 7.06 6.73
C ASN A 264 -9.45 8.33 7.46
N LYS A 265 -10.35 9.09 6.83
CA LYS A 265 -10.96 10.31 7.39
C LYS A 265 -11.49 10.09 8.81
N ASP A 266 -12.07 8.92 9.07
CA ASP A 266 -12.60 8.54 10.39
C ASP A 266 -11.53 8.62 11.48
N LEU A 267 -10.37 8.02 11.26
CA LEU A 267 -9.26 8.01 12.21
C LEU A 267 -8.62 9.40 12.31
N VAL A 268 -8.40 10.07 11.18
CA VAL A 268 -7.79 11.41 11.18
C VAL A 268 -8.67 12.41 11.94
N GLN A 269 -10.00 12.38 11.73
CA GLN A 269 -10.93 13.21 12.49
C GLN A 269 -10.90 12.91 13.98
N ALA A 270 -10.87 11.64 14.36
CA ALA A 270 -10.78 11.24 15.76
C ALA A 270 -9.48 11.73 16.43
N ILE A 271 -8.35 11.63 15.73
CA ILE A 271 -7.05 12.14 16.21
C ILE A 271 -7.10 13.65 16.38
N MET A 272 -7.59 14.40 15.37
CA MET A 272 -7.70 15.85 15.44
C MET A 272 -8.59 16.31 16.61
N ASN A 273 -9.69 15.59 16.87
CA ASN A 273 -10.55 15.86 18.03
C ASN A 273 -9.82 15.66 19.36
N LYS A 274 -8.98 14.62 19.46
CA LYS A 274 -8.18 14.37 20.68
C LYS A 274 -7.08 15.41 20.88
N ILE A 275 -6.49 15.92 19.80
CA ILE A 275 -5.52 17.02 19.87
C ILE A 275 -6.23 18.30 20.34
N ALA A 276 -7.37 18.65 19.76
CA ALA A 276 -8.14 19.82 20.16
C ALA A 276 -8.64 19.73 21.62
N GLU A 277 -9.05 18.55 22.08
CA GLU A 277 -9.42 18.31 23.49
C GLU A 277 -8.25 18.62 24.44
N ARG A 278 -7.02 18.25 24.06
CA ARG A 278 -5.79 18.45 24.83
C ARG A 278 -5.37 19.92 24.86
N GLU A 279 -5.46 20.59 23.72
CA GLU A 279 -5.22 22.03 23.58
C GLU A 279 -6.19 22.87 24.43
N ALA A 280 -7.48 22.51 24.42
CA ALA A 280 -8.49 23.16 25.25
C ALA A 280 -8.21 23.03 26.77
N LYS A 281 -7.42 22.03 27.18
CA LYS A 281 -6.98 21.82 28.56
C LYS A 281 -5.61 22.44 28.86
N GLY A 282 -5.06 23.24 27.93
CA GLY A 282 -3.80 23.97 28.13
C GLY A 282 -2.54 23.12 27.94
N THR A 283 -2.64 21.96 27.31
CA THR A 283 -1.47 21.13 26.96
C THR A 283 -1.38 20.92 25.44
N ARG A 284 -0.31 20.29 24.95
CA ARG A 284 -0.07 20.14 23.51
C ARG A 284 0.24 18.71 23.11
N THR A 285 0.06 18.44 21.81
CA THR A 285 0.53 17.22 21.16
C THR A 285 1.65 17.59 20.20
N VAL A 286 2.81 16.95 20.34
CA VAL A 286 3.96 17.06 19.43
C VAL A 286 4.11 15.75 18.68
N PHE A 287 4.47 15.80 17.40
CA PHE A 287 4.78 14.62 16.60
C PHE A 287 6.25 14.64 16.22
N THR A 288 6.87 13.47 16.32
CA THR A 288 8.29 13.29 16.14
C THR A 288 8.49 12.06 15.27
N TRP A 289 9.07 12.25 14.10
CA TRP A 289 9.38 11.14 13.23
C TRP A 289 10.62 10.42 13.76
N VAL A 290 10.49 9.12 14.01
CA VAL A 290 11.64 8.27 14.34
C VAL A 290 11.97 7.38 13.15
N LYS A 291 13.24 7.02 13.02
CA LYS A 291 13.64 6.15 11.92
C LYS A 291 13.13 4.72 12.14
N GLY A 292 12.33 4.23 11.19
CA GLY A 292 11.77 2.89 11.22
C GLY A 292 12.83 1.78 11.21
N HIS A 293 12.51 0.66 11.87
CA HIS A 293 13.41 -0.49 12.08
C HIS A 293 14.80 -0.13 12.67
N SER A 294 14.91 1.00 13.39
CA SER A 294 16.18 1.47 13.96
C SER A 294 16.18 1.52 15.50
N VAL A 295 17.38 1.73 16.05
CA VAL A 295 17.92 1.41 17.39
C VAL A 295 17.22 2.05 18.61
N THR A 296 16.20 2.88 18.44
CA THR A 296 15.52 3.50 19.60
C THR A 296 14.63 2.45 20.27
N ASP A 297 15.00 2.05 21.49
CA ASP A 297 14.36 0.93 22.21
C ASP A 297 12.83 1.03 22.20
N GLY A 298 12.27 2.23 22.42
CA GLY A 298 10.82 2.44 22.40
C GLY A 298 10.12 2.11 21.08
N ASN A 299 10.71 2.44 19.92
CA ASN A 299 10.10 2.13 18.62
C ASN A 299 10.14 0.62 18.33
N VAL A 300 11.24 -0.04 18.69
CA VAL A 300 11.37 -1.51 18.59
C VAL A 300 10.33 -2.22 19.47
N LYS A 301 10.02 -1.66 20.64
CA LYS A 301 8.98 -2.20 21.53
C LYS A 301 7.58 -2.01 20.92
N ALA A 302 7.28 -0.84 20.37
CA ALA A 302 6.01 -0.60 19.67
C ALA A 302 5.82 -1.54 18.47
N ASP A 303 6.86 -1.71 17.63
CA ASP A 303 6.84 -2.66 16.51
C ASP A 303 6.63 -4.09 16.97
N LYS A 304 7.32 -4.52 18.03
CA LYS A 304 7.10 -5.86 18.59
C LYS A 304 5.66 -6.08 19.04
N LEU A 305 5.02 -5.09 19.68
CA LEU A 305 3.61 -5.16 20.08
C LEU A 305 2.70 -5.27 18.85
N ALA A 306 2.89 -4.41 17.84
CA ALA A 306 2.09 -4.40 16.62
C ALA A 306 2.23 -5.70 15.81
N ARG A 307 3.48 -6.09 15.52
CA ARG A 307 3.81 -7.30 14.76
C ARG A 307 3.35 -8.57 15.47
N GLY A 308 3.55 -8.67 16.79
CA GLY A 308 3.21 -9.86 17.57
C GLY A 308 1.75 -10.25 17.38
N VAL A 309 0.84 -9.28 17.49
CA VAL A 309 -0.60 -9.54 17.34
C VAL A 309 -0.99 -9.85 15.90
N ALA A 310 -0.34 -9.21 14.92
CA ALA A 310 -0.56 -9.54 13.51
C ALA A 310 -0.16 -11.00 13.21
N GLU A 311 0.99 -11.45 13.72
CA GLU A 311 1.48 -12.83 13.58
C GLU A 311 0.58 -13.85 14.29
N GLU A 312 0.14 -13.56 15.51
CA GLU A 312 -0.81 -14.40 16.25
C GLU A 312 -2.14 -14.54 15.51
N ALA A 313 -2.66 -13.46 14.96
CA ALA A 313 -3.91 -13.49 14.21
C ALA A 313 -3.76 -14.28 12.88
N VAL A 314 -2.61 -14.22 12.20
CA VAL A 314 -2.31 -15.10 11.05
C VAL A 314 -2.30 -16.57 11.47
N LYS A 315 -1.67 -16.91 12.61
CA LYS A 315 -1.66 -18.28 13.16
C LYS A 315 -3.07 -18.75 13.49
N ALA A 316 -3.88 -17.91 14.14
CA ALA A 316 -5.27 -18.21 14.48
C ALA A 316 -6.13 -18.47 13.24
N LEU A 317 -5.95 -17.67 12.17
CA LEU A 317 -6.63 -17.89 10.89
C LEU A 317 -6.19 -19.18 10.20
N ALA A 318 -4.90 -19.54 10.25
CA ALA A 318 -4.40 -20.79 9.70
C ALA A 318 -4.99 -22.01 10.43
N VAL A 319 -5.09 -21.94 11.76
CA VAL A 319 -5.72 -22.98 12.58
C VAL A 319 -7.22 -23.08 12.26
N ALA A 320 -7.95 -21.97 12.21
CA ALA A 320 -9.36 -21.96 11.85
C ALA A 320 -9.61 -22.52 10.43
N GLY A 321 -8.75 -22.19 9.47
CA GLY A 321 -8.79 -22.72 8.11
C GLY A 321 -8.53 -24.24 8.06
N ALA A 322 -7.66 -24.77 8.92
CA ALA A 322 -7.46 -26.21 9.04
C ALA A 322 -8.71 -26.92 9.61
N TYR A 323 -9.36 -26.35 10.63
CA TYR A 323 -10.61 -26.88 11.18
C TYR A 323 -11.83 -26.75 10.25
N HIS A 324 -11.79 -25.80 9.30
CA HIS A 324 -12.87 -25.58 8.33
C HIS A 324 -12.69 -26.35 7.01
N THR A 325 -11.66 -27.20 6.89
CA THR A 325 -11.65 -28.23 5.85
C THR A 325 -12.45 -29.44 6.36
N PRO A 326 -13.63 -29.77 5.80
CA PRO A 326 -14.18 -31.08 6.01
C PRO A 326 -13.19 -32.04 5.35
N SER A 327 -12.54 -32.88 6.16
CA SER A 327 -11.84 -34.05 5.63
C SER A 327 -12.80 -34.76 4.68
N THR A 328 -12.45 -34.77 3.40
CA THR A 328 -13.18 -35.44 2.30
C THR A 328 -13.31 -36.95 2.52
N ARG A 329 -12.75 -37.47 3.62
CA ARG A 329 -12.90 -38.84 4.10
C ARG A 329 -14.12 -39.05 5.00
N VAL A 330 -14.57 -38.06 5.77
CA VAL A 330 -15.74 -38.21 6.67
C VAL A 330 -17.06 -38.04 5.91
N GLN A 331 -17.10 -37.21 4.87
CA GLN A 331 -18.28 -37.08 4.01
C GLN A 331 -18.52 -38.31 3.11
N LYS A 332 -17.48 -39.09 2.78
CA LYS A 332 -17.63 -40.35 2.03
C LYS A 332 -18.25 -41.46 2.87
N TYR A 333 -18.00 -41.50 4.18
CA TYR A 333 -18.63 -42.47 5.08
C TYR A 333 -20.07 -42.07 5.47
N ALA A 334 -20.37 -40.78 5.58
CA ALA A 334 -21.73 -40.31 5.85
C ALA A 334 -22.69 -40.45 4.64
N LYS A 335 -22.17 -40.44 3.41
CA LYS A 335 -22.99 -40.62 2.19
C LYS A 335 -23.22 -42.09 1.82
N GLN A 336 -22.34 -43.01 2.24
CA GLN A 336 -22.53 -44.45 2.04
C GLN A 336 -23.56 -45.11 2.98
N GLN A 337 -24.00 -44.42 4.04
CA GLN A 337 -25.08 -44.91 4.92
C GLN A 337 -26.44 -44.26 4.64
N ALA A 338 -26.49 -43.22 3.78
CA ALA A 338 -27.73 -42.53 3.41
C ALA A 338 -28.35 -43.03 2.09
N ASP A 339 -27.59 -43.73 1.24
CA ASP A 339 -28.05 -44.22 -0.08
C ASP A 339 -28.57 -45.68 -0.07
N THR A 340 -28.72 -46.33 1.10
CA THR A 340 -29.36 -47.66 1.22
C THR A 340 -30.78 -47.63 1.81
N ALA A 341 -31.40 -46.46 1.95
CA ALA A 341 -32.75 -46.35 2.50
C ALA A 341 -33.67 -45.44 1.69
N ALA A 342 -34.32 -46.00 0.66
CA ALA A 342 -35.67 -45.63 0.19
C ALA A 342 -36.10 -46.56 -0.98
N PRO A 343 -37.40 -46.73 -1.30
CA PRO A 343 -38.60 -46.47 -0.51
C PRO A 343 -39.59 -47.67 -0.48
N GLU A 344 -40.64 -47.45 0.32
CA GLU A 344 -41.82 -48.26 0.62
C GLU A 344 -42.52 -48.99 -0.55
N ALA A 345 -43.02 -50.19 -0.27
CA ALA A 345 -44.15 -50.79 -0.99
C ALA A 345 -45.33 -51.02 -0.04
N LYS A 346 -46.50 -50.52 -0.47
CA LYS A 346 -47.82 -50.56 0.18
C LYS A 346 -48.32 -51.98 0.47
N PRO A 347 -49.26 -52.18 1.43
CA PRO A 347 -49.63 -53.51 1.90
C PRO A 347 -50.82 -54.14 1.14
N SER A 348 -50.94 -55.47 1.30
CA SER A 348 -52.16 -56.28 1.32
C SER A 348 -52.57 -56.99 0.02
N LYS A 349 -52.45 -58.33 -0.05
CA LYS A 349 -53.44 -59.32 0.44
C LYS A 349 -52.98 -60.76 0.12
N THR A 350 -53.36 -61.68 1.03
CA THR A 350 -53.64 -63.13 0.77
C THR A 350 -52.56 -64.17 1.09
N ARG A 351 -52.63 -64.71 2.32
CA ARG A 351 -52.85 -66.13 2.67
C ARG A 351 -52.13 -67.22 1.83
N LYS A 352 -51.16 -67.93 2.43
CA LYS A 352 -51.25 -69.39 2.73
C LYS A 352 -49.96 -69.95 3.38
N LYS A 353 -50.21 -70.72 4.44
CA LYS A 353 -49.41 -71.81 5.05
C LYS A 353 -48.35 -72.46 4.13
N LEU A 354 -47.18 -72.74 4.70
CA LEU A 354 -46.63 -74.10 4.99
C LEU A 354 -45.30 -73.88 5.77
N LYS A 355 -45.09 -74.44 6.97
CA LYS A 355 -44.47 -75.77 7.23
C LYS A 355 -43.03 -75.81 6.63
N THR A 356 -41.93 -76.00 7.36
CA THR A 356 -41.63 -77.06 8.33
C THR A 356 -40.15 -76.92 8.80
N GLU A 357 -39.85 -77.44 10.01
CA GLU A 357 -38.55 -77.96 10.53
C GLU A 357 -37.37 -77.01 10.79
N ARG A 358 -36.93 -76.87 12.07
CA ARG A 358 -35.99 -77.74 12.85
C ARG A 358 -34.55 -77.63 12.30
N GLN A 359 -33.46 -77.60 13.06
CA GLN A 359 -33.17 -77.61 14.51
C GLN A 359 -31.65 -77.29 14.62
N GLN A 360 -31.27 -76.72 15.77
CA GLN A 360 -30.03 -76.98 16.54
C GLN A 360 -28.63 -76.68 15.96
N THR A 361 -27.95 -75.73 16.64
CA THR A 361 -26.69 -75.83 17.44
C THR A 361 -25.95 -77.20 17.45
N PRO A 362 -24.63 -77.31 17.79
CA PRO A 362 -23.91 -76.49 18.78
C PRO A 362 -22.38 -76.28 18.62
N GLU A 363 -21.82 -75.52 19.57
CA GLU A 363 -20.55 -75.70 20.32
C GLU A 363 -19.16 -75.82 19.66
N LEU A 364 -18.21 -75.03 20.23
CA LEU A 364 -16.93 -75.40 20.91
C LEU A 364 -15.94 -74.23 20.67
N ASP A 365 -15.68 -73.36 21.66
CA ASP A 365 -14.82 -73.52 22.85
C ASP A 365 -13.34 -73.76 22.49
N LEU A 366 -12.46 -72.81 22.87
CA LEU A 366 -11.16 -73.04 23.52
C LEU A 366 -10.39 -71.73 23.78
N LYS A 367 -9.86 -71.68 25.00
CA LYS A 367 -9.18 -70.58 25.72
C LYS A 367 -7.65 -70.59 25.51
N PHE A 368 -7.02 -69.60 26.16
CA PHE A 368 -5.62 -69.47 26.62
C PHE A 368 -4.65 -68.84 25.60
N ASP A 369 -3.73 -67.93 25.95
CA ASP A 369 -3.17 -67.57 27.26
C ASP A 369 -2.54 -66.15 27.29
N LYS A 370 -2.31 -65.64 28.51
CA LYS A 370 -1.44 -64.48 28.88
C LYS A 370 0.03 -64.82 28.57
N GLU A 371 1.07 -63.98 28.62
CA GLU A 371 1.56 -62.80 29.37
C GLU A 371 2.76 -62.30 28.50
N GLU A 372 3.35 -61.10 28.54
CA GLU A 372 4.20 -60.55 29.61
C GLU A 372 4.87 -59.27 29.05
N THR A 373 5.00 -58.23 29.87
CA THR A 373 5.85 -57.05 29.66
C THR A 373 7.15 -57.19 30.45
N PRO A 374 8.19 -56.39 30.14
CA PRO A 374 8.90 -55.75 31.26
C PRO A 374 9.24 -54.27 31.05
N ASP A 375 9.12 -53.54 32.17
CA ASP A 375 9.64 -52.20 32.45
C ASP A 375 11.17 -52.14 32.49
N LEU A 376 11.74 -50.92 32.42
CA LEU A 376 12.86 -50.49 33.28
C LEU A 376 13.04 -48.96 33.25
N ASP A 377 13.05 -48.38 34.45
CA ASP A 377 13.30 -46.98 34.82
C ASP A 377 14.81 -46.62 34.96
N ASP A 378 15.05 -45.31 35.01
CA ASP A 378 16.07 -44.55 35.78
C ASP A 378 17.48 -44.28 35.18
N TYR A 379 17.85 -42.98 35.10
CA TYR A 379 19.20 -42.46 35.41
C TYR A 379 19.21 -40.92 35.60
N SER A 380 19.12 -40.51 36.87
CA SER A 380 19.79 -39.41 37.61
C SER A 380 20.69 -38.36 36.92
N SER A 381 20.39 -37.08 37.21
CA SER A 381 21.22 -35.94 37.71
C SER A 381 22.75 -35.78 37.44
N MET A 382 23.09 -34.57 36.95
CA MET A 382 24.17 -33.61 37.37
C MET A 382 25.67 -33.95 37.12
N PRO A 383 26.61 -32.96 37.11
CA PRO A 383 26.63 -31.64 37.78
C PRO A 383 26.56 -30.39 36.88
#